data_AF-K2DT56-F1
#
_entry.id   AF-K2DT56-F1
#
_cell.length_a   1.000
_cell.length_b   1.000
_cell.length_c   1.000
_cell.angle_alpha   90.00
_cell.angle_beta   90.00
_cell.angle_gamma   90.00
#
_symmetry.space_group_name_H-M   'P 1'
#
loop_
_entity.id
_entity.type
_entity.pdbx_description
1 polymer ?
#
loop_
_entity_poly.entity_id
_entity_poly.type
_entity_poly.pdbx_seq_one_letter_code
_entity_poly.pdbx_strand_id
1 'polypeptide(L)'
;AKIVSQSDMDEAKRKTEESIKEKIGELIKGELGEGEVIVSQASKIDITDSIPYAQVGDLKSSFDYQVRAKLTAFVVQEKDIKEISSKSYRESSKKPYEYAIDNVSFEFESAESDFENKKVLLKVGSQVSARPVFDSEGFKKKLAAKDENQIREVMKGFPQIKNLEISVRPDFLSTTPRFDSRISLEVKDFQGR
;
A
#
# COMPACT_ATOMS: atom_id res chain seq x y z
N ALA A 1 55.22 3.45 -10.28
CA ALA A 1 54.18 4.48 -10.45
C ALA A 1 53.66 4.40 -11.89
N LYS A 2 52.35 4.57 -12.11
CA LYS A 2 51.71 4.54 -13.44
C LYS A 2 51.40 5.98 -13.84
N ILE A 3 51.39 6.29 -15.14
CA ILE A 3 50.88 7.58 -15.61
C ILE A 3 49.35 7.53 -15.56
N VAL A 4 48.74 8.51 -14.90
CA VAL A 4 47.28 8.65 -14.88
C VAL A 4 46.79 8.96 -16.29
N SER A 5 45.98 8.06 -16.84
CA SER A 5 45.36 8.22 -18.16
C SER A 5 43.95 8.81 -18.06
N GLN A 6 43.41 9.30 -19.18
CA GLN A 6 42.01 9.73 -19.24
C GLN A 6 41.04 8.59 -18.87
N SER A 7 41.36 7.35 -19.25
CA SER A 7 40.57 6.17 -18.88
C SER A 7 40.53 5.96 -17.37
N ASP A 8 41.65 6.18 -16.66
CA ASP A 8 41.68 6.05 -15.20
C ASP A 8 40.79 7.15 -14.56
N MET A 9 40.75 8.35 -15.16
CA MET A 9 39.90 9.44 -14.68
C MET A 9 38.41 9.20 -14.88
N ASP A 10 38.03 8.73 -16.07
CA ASP A 10 36.64 8.43 -16.40
C ASP A 10 36.11 7.26 -15.57
N GLU A 11 36.96 6.26 -15.31
CA GLU A 11 36.62 5.13 -14.46
C GLU A 11 36.47 5.56 -12.98
N ALA A 12 37.35 6.41 -12.47
CA ALA A 12 37.24 6.97 -11.12
C ALA A 12 35.94 7.78 -10.96
N LYS A 13 35.59 8.60 -11.96
CA LYS A 13 34.33 9.35 -11.98
C LYS A 13 33.14 8.40 -11.93
N ARG A 14 33.06 7.43 -12.85
CA ARG A 14 31.94 6.48 -12.92
C ARG A 14 31.77 5.69 -11.62
N LYS A 15 32.86 5.14 -11.07
CA LYS A 15 32.82 4.39 -9.81
C LYS A 15 32.36 5.25 -8.64
N THR A 16 32.80 6.50 -8.58
CA THR A 16 32.41 7.41 -7.49
C THR A 16 30.94 7.84 -7.62
N GLU A 17 30.46 8.09 -8.84
CA GLU A 17 29.04 8.38 -9.12
C GLU A 17 28.12 7.18 -8.87
N GLU A 18 28.59 5.94 -9.08
CA GLU A 18 27.84 4.74 -8.71
C GLU A 18 27.76 4.59 -7.19
N SER A 19 28.91 4.72 -6.50
CA SER A 19 28.97 4.61 -5.04
C SER A 19 28.17 5.72 -4.33
N ILE A 20 28.10 6.94 -4.88
CA ILE A 20 27.30 8.00 -4.27
C ILE A 20 25.79 7.71 -4.37
N LYS A 21 25.32 7.09 -5.45
CA LYS A 21 23.91 6.69 -5.60
C LYS A 21 23.53 5.62 -4.56
N GLU A 22 24.41 4.65 -4.34
CA GLU A 22 24.21 3.62 -3.31
C GLU A 22 24.15 4.23 -1.91
N LYS A 23 25.13 5.09 -1.56
CA LYS A 23 25.15 5.79 -0.27
C LYS A 23 23.95 6.69 -0.05
N ILE A 24 23.48 7.38 -1.09
CA ILE A 24 22.25 8.18 -1.01
C ILE A 24 21.06 7.26 -0.65
N GLY A 25 20.97 6.09 -1.26
CA GLY A 25 19.93 5.10 -0.94
C GLY A 25 19.96 4.65 0.53
N GLU A 26 21.14 4.44 1.10
CA GLU A 26 21.31 4.10 2.52
C GLU A 26 20.96 5.27 3.45
N LEU A 27 21.40 6.48 3.12
CA LEU A 27 21.12 7.69 3.91
C LEU A 27 19.62 7.99 3.96
N ILE A 28 18.92 7.88 2.83
CA ILE A 28 17.46 8.06 2.79
C ILE A 28 16.79 7.10 3.78
N LYS A 29 17.18 5.82 3.80
CA LYS A 29 16.59 4.83 4.72
C LYS A 29 16.84 5.16 6.19
N GLY A 30 17.93 5.85 6.52
CA GLY A 30 18.25 6.29 7.88
C GLY A 30 17.53 7.57 8.31
N GLU A 31 17.18 8.43 7.36
CA GLU A 31 16.52 9.72 7.61
C GLU A 31 14.98 9.63 7.59
N LEU A 32 14.41 8.60 6.95
CA LEU A 32 12.96 8.40 6.91
C LEU A 32 12.42 8.02 8.30
N GLY A 33 11.38 8.73 8.73
CA GLY A 33 10.61 8.42 9.92
C GLY A 33 9.74 7.16 9.76
N GLU A 34 9.13 6.74 10.87
CA GLU A 34 8.22 5.60 10.86
C GLU A 34 7.00 5.86 9.96
N GLY A 35 6.80 5.00 8.96
CA GLY A 35 5.70 5.11 8.00
C GLY A 35 5.89 6.20 6.95
N GLU A 36 7.07 6.81 6.86
CA GLU A 36 7.43 7.70 5.76
C GLU A 36 7.94 6.88 4.56
N VAL A 37 7.48 7.26 3.37
CA VAL A 37 7.86 6.60 2.12
C VAL A 37 8.34 7.65 1.13
N ILE A 38 9.53 7.43 0.57
CA ILE A 38 10.05 8.27 -0.49
C ILE A 38 9.31 7.96 -1.81
N VAL A 39 8.89 9.02 -2.50
CA VAL A 39 8.41 8.89 -3.87
C VAL A 39 9.62 8.89 -4.80
N SER A 40 10.15 7.70 -5.09
CA SER A 40 11.38 7.54 -5.89
C SER A 40 11.32 8.23 -7.26
N GLN A 41 10.14 8.22 -7.90
CA GLN A 41 9.88 8.92 -9.17
C GLN A 41 9.93 10.46 -9.05
N ALA A 42 9.76 11.00 -7.86
CA ALA A 42 9.85 12.43 -7.54
C ALA A 42 11.11 12.75 -6.72
N SER A 43 12.23 12.15 -7.12
CA SER A 43 13.54 12.40 -6.53
C SER A 43 14.53 12.89 -7.59
N LYS A 44 15.39 13.83 -7.20
CA LYS A 44 16.41 14.44 -8.04
C LYS A 44 17.74 14.42 -7.31
N ILE A 45 18.77 13.89 -7.97
CA ILE A 45 20.14 13.92 -7.49
C ILE A 45 20.91 14.89 -8.38
N ASP A 46 21.42 15.97 -7.80
CA ASP A 46 22.27 16.95 -8.46
C ASP A 46 23.71 16.76 -7.99
N ILE A 47 24.65 16.48 -8.90
CA ILE A 47 26.08 16.50 -8.59
C ILE A 47 26.52 17.97 -8.53
N THR A 48 26.84 18.44 -7.34
CA THR A 48 27.22 19.85 -7.11
C THR A 48 28.71 20.08 -7.32
N ASP A 49 29.53 19.04 -7.15
CA ASP A 49 30.99 19.16 -7.20
C ASP A 49 31.62 17.81 -7.58
N SER A 50 32.69 17.85 -8.37
CA SER A 50 33.41 16.66 -8.84
C SER A 50 34.88 16.99 -9.03
N ILE A 51 35.70 16.66 -8.04
CA ILE A 51 37.08 17.09 -7.92
C ILE A 51 38.01 15.87 -8.00
N PRO A 52 38.80 15.75 -9.08
CA PRO A 52 39.91 14.82 -9.12
C PRO A 52 41.15 15.41 -8.43
N TYR A 53 41.78 14.66 -7.53
CA TYR A 53 43.06 15.03 -6.88
C TYR A 53 44.29 14.54 -7.65
N ALA A 54 44.13 14.33 -8.96
CA ALA A 54 45.19 14.06 -9.93
C ALA A 54 44.82 14.64 -11.30
N GLN A 55 45.84 14.87 -12.12
CA GLN A 55 45.69 15.29 -13.50
C GLN A 55 46.18 14.20 -14.46
N VAL A 56 45.64 14.18 -15.68
CA VAL A 56 46.14 13.30 -16.73
C VAL A 56 47.60 13.64 -17.00
N GLY A 57 48.47 12.63 -16.98
CA GLY A 57 49.92 12.80 -17.06
C GLY A 57 50.64 12.76 -15.70
N ASP A 58 49.92 12.81 -14.58
CA ASP A 58 50.53 12.66 -13.26
C ASP A 58 51.14 11.25 -13.09
N LEU A 59 52.34 11.19 -12.51
CA LEU A 59 53.01 9.93 -12.18
C LEU A 59 52.59 9.47 -10.76
N LYS A 60 51.41 8.88 -10.62
CA LYS A 60 50.85 8.41 -9.33
C LYS A 60 50.27 7.00 -9.46
N SER A 61 50.42 6.17 -8.42
CA SER A 61 49.83 4.82 -8.38
C SER A 61 48.37 4.82 -7.91
N SER A 62 47.95 5.84 -7.19
CA SER A 62 46.59 6.04 -6.67
C SER A 62 46.32 7.53 -6.54
N PHE A 63 45.05 7.92 -6.62
CA PHE A 63 44.59 9.29 -6.41
C PHE A 63 43.18 9.28 -5.84
N ASP A 64 42.83 10.37 -5.16
CA ASP A 64 41.49 10.55 -4.62
C ASP A 64 40.57 11.23 -5.64
N TYR A 65 39.31 10.84 -5.63
CA TYR A 65 38.26 11.47 -6.42
C TYR A 65 37.10 11.80 -5.49
N GLN A 66 36.75 13.08 -5.39
CA GLN A 66 35.69 13.55 -4.53
C GLN A 66 34.49 13.98 -5.36
N VAL A 67 33.31 13.46 -5.01
CA VAL A 67 32.02 13.90 -5.56
C VAL A 67 31.17 14.41 -4.42
N ARG A 68 30.52 15.56 -4.62
CA ARG A 68 29.43 16.03 -3.75
C ARG A 68 28.13 15.98 -4.54
N ALA A 69 27.10 15.40 -3.94
CA ALA A 69 25.77 15.38 -4.51
C ALA A 69 24.74 15.89 -3.51
N LYS A 70 23.68 16.49 -4.05
CA LYS A 70 22.50 16.93 -3.31
C LYS A 70 21.31 16.12 -3.79
N LEU A 71 20.67 15.40 -2.88
CA LEU A 71 19.38 14.78 -3.12
C LEU A 71 18.27 15.76 -2.74
N THR A 72 17.28 15.91 -3.61
CA THR A 72 15.98 16.52 -3.29
C THR A 72 14.90 15.50 -3.61
N ALA A 73 14.04 15.16 -2.65
CA ALA A 73 12.99 14.16 -2.85
C ALA A 73 11.72 14.56 -2.13
N PHE A 74 10.58 14.10 -2.66
CA PHE A 74 9.31 14.16 -1.96
C PHE A 74 9.11 12.90 -1.12
N VAL A 75 8.65 13.11 0.11
CA VAL A 75 8.34 12.05 1.08
C VAL A 75 6.86 12.19 1.45
N VAL A 76 6.18 11.08 1.61
CA VAL A 76 4.77 11.03 2.00
C VAL A 76 4.58 10.08 3.18
N GLN A 77 3.59 10.38 4.02
CA GLN A 77 3.19 9.47 5.09
C GLN A 77 2.28 8.38 4.52
N GLU A 78 2.63 7.12 4.76
CA GLU A 78 1.84 5.95 4.34
C GLU A 78 0.40 6.04 4.84
N LYS A 79 0.22 6.51 6.08
CA LYS A 79 -1.08 6.71 6.72
C LYS A 79 -1.98 7.66 5.91
N ASP A 80 -1.44 8.75 5.39
CA ASP A 80 -2.23 9.76 4.70
C ASP A 80 -2.74 9.22 3.36
N ILE A 81 -1.89 8.48 2.64
CA ILE A 81 -2.30 7.77 1.42
C ILE A 81 -3.41 6.77 1.72
N LYS A 82 -3.25 5.95 2.77
CA LYS A 82 -4.28 4.98 3.18
C LYS A 82 -5.60 5.64 3.55
N GLU A 83 -5.56 6.79 4.22
CA GLU A 83 -6.76 7.55 4.61
C GLU A 83 -7.48 8.12 3.38
N ILE A 84 -6.74 8.73 2.46
CA ILE A 84 -7.29 9.26 1.19
C ILE A 84 -7.91 8.14 0.37
N SER A 85 -7.22 7.01 0.21
CA SER A 85 -7.73 5.85 -0.53
C SER A 85 -8.95 5.23 0.14
N SER A 86 -8.97 5.14 1.47
CA SER A 86 -10.14 4.68 2.23
C SER A 86 -11.35 5.59 2.03
N LYS A 87 -11.14 6.91 2.06
CA LYS A 87 -12.19 7.91 1.86
C LYS A 87 -12.75 7.83 0.43
N SER A 88 -11.88 7.78 -0.57
CA SER A 88 -12.25 7.63 -1.97
C SER A 88 -13.04 6.33 -2.23
N TYR A 89 -12.63 5.22 -1.62
CA TYR A 89 -13.37 3.97 -1.67
C TYR A 89 -14.77 4.12 -1.05
N ARG A 90 -14.91 4.81 0.09
CA ARG A 90 -16.21 5.03 0.72
C ARG A 90 -17.16 5.89 -0.11
N GLU A 91 -16.64 6.92 -0.77
CA GLU A 91 -17.43 7.80 -1.62
C GLU A 91 -17.88 7.11 -2.92
N SER A 92 -17.03 6.23 -3.47
CA SER A 92 -17.32 5.49 -4.71
C SER A 92 -18.16 4.23 -4.48
N SER A 93 -17.93 3.50 -3.39
CA SER A 93 -18.63 2.25 -3.09
C SER A 93 -19.99 2.57 -2.48
N LYS A 94 -21.01 2.73 -3.34
CA LYS A 94 -22.42 2.89 -2.95
C LYS A 94 -23.02 1.56 -2.49
N LYS A 95 -22.39 0.88 -1.54
CA LYS A 95 -22.88 -0.41 -1.03
C LYS A 95 -24.11 -0.19 -0.15
N PRO A 96 -25.17 -1.02 -0.28
CA PRO A 96 -26.40 -0.89 0.49
C PRO A 96 -26.29 -1.43 1.93
N TYR A 97 -25.07 -1.71 2.40
CA TYR A 97 -24.79 -2.31 3.71
C TYR A 97 -23.53 -1.70 4.31
N GLU A 98 -23.41 -1.79 5.63
CA GLU A 98 -22.22 -1.37 6.37
C GLU A 98 -21.04 -2.32 6.13
N TYR A 99 -19.83 -1.77 6.02
CA TYR A 99 -18.61 -2.53 5.81
C TYR A 99 -17.43 -1.88 6.54
N ALA A 100 -16.48 -2.72 6.94
CA ALA A 100 -15.20 -2.30 7.48
C ALA A 100 -14.12 -2.43 6.40
N ILE A 101 -13.18 -1.49 6.38
CA ILE A 101 -11.96 -1.60 5.56
C ILE A 101 -10.94 -2.36 6.39
N ASP A 102 -10.46 -3.48 5.87
CA ASP A 102 -9.48 -4.34 6.56
C ASP A 102 -8.05 -3.98 6.16
N ASN A 103 -7.83 -3.71 4.88
CA ASN A 103 -6.51 -3.42 4.35
C ASN A 103 -6.58 -2.43 3.18
N VAL A 104 -5.55 -1.61 3.07
CA VAL A 104 -5.31 -0.72 1.93
C VAL A 104 -3.86 -0.89 1.51
N SER A 105 -3.66 -1.45 0.33
CA SER A 105 -2.36 -1.47 -0.35
C SER A 105 -2.35 -0.44 -1.46
N PHE A 106 -1.18 0.13 -1.74
CA PHE A 106 -1.03 1.13 -2.78
C PHE A 106 0.32 1.03 -3.47
N GLU A 107 0.38 1.61 -4.66
CA GLU A 107 1.59 1.75 -5.45
C GLU A 107 1.61 3.12 -6.14
N PHE A 108 2.79 3.69 -6.30
CA PHE A 108 2.98 4.93 -7.06
C PHE A 108 3.06 4.58 -8.55
N GLU A 109 2.04 4.97 -9.32
CA GLU A 109 2.00 4.73 -10.77
C GLU A 109 2.87 5.75 -11.50
N SER A 110 2.73 7.03 -11.14
CA SER A 110 3.51 8.13 -11.72
C SER A 110 3.66 9.29 -10.73
N ALA A 111 4.73 10.05 -10.91
CA ALA A 111 4.94 11.30 -10.18
C ALA A 111 5.51 12.37 -11.11
N GLU A 112 4.91 13.57 -11.08
CA GLU A 112 5.43 14.75 -11.76
C GLU A 112 5.84 15.78 -10.71
N SER A 113 7.14 16.06 -10.61
CA SER A 113 7.71 16.91 -9.58
C SER A 113 8.13 18.27 -10.13
N ASP A 114 7.67 19.33 -9.50
CA ASP A 114 8.14 20.70 -9.64
C ASP A 114 8.91 21.08 -8.38
N PHE A 115 10.24 20.89 -8.43
CA PHE A 115 11.13 21.18 -7.31
C PHE A 115 11.28 22.68 -7.03
N GLU A 116 11.05 23.54 -8.03
CA GLU A 116 11.13 25.00 -7.86
C GLU A 116 9.94 25.51 -7.03
N ASN A 117 8.74 25.04 -7.36
CA ASN A 117 7.51 25.39 -6.65
C ASN A 117 7.18 24.47 -5.48
N LYS A 118 8.03 23.47 -5.18
CA LYS A 118 7.84 22.46 -4.13
C LYS A 118 6.50 21.72 -4.25
N LYS A 119 6.11 21.39 -5.48
CA LYS A 119 4.88 20.67 -5.77
C LYS A 119 5.18 19.33 -6.41
N VAL A 120 4.34 18.34 -6.11
CA VAL A 120 4.37 17.05 -6.78
C VAL A 120 2.94 16.62 -7.10
N LEU A 121 2.70 16.20 -8.34
CA LEU A 121 1.48 15.53 -8.74
C LEU A 121 1.74 14.03 -8.68
N LEU A 122 1.01 13.34 -7.81
CA LEU A 122 1.14 11.90 -7.61
C LEU A 122 -0.07 11.18 -8.16
N LYS A 123 0.18 10.14 -8.95
CA LYS A 123 -0.84 9.16 -9.32
C LYS A 123 -0.59 7.89 -8.51
N VAL A 124 -1.57 7.53 -7.69
CA VAL A 124 -1.49 6.40 -6.78
C VAL A 124 -2.56 5.38 -7.15
N GLY A 125 -2.12 4.18 -7.50
CA GLY A 125 -2.99 3.01 -7.61
C GLY A 125 -3.24 2.48 -6.21
N SER A 126 -4.50 2.22 -5.84
CA SER A 126 -4.84 1.69 -4.52
C SER A 126 -5.82 0.54 -4.62
N GLN A 127 -5.55 -0.51 -3.85
CA GLN A 127 -6.42 -1.65 -3.69
C GLN A 127 -6.94 -1.69 -2.25
N VAL A 128 -8.26 -1.62 -2.11
CA VAL A 128 -8.94 -1.59 -0.82
C VAL A 128 -9.67 -2.91 -0.61
N SER A 129 -9.30 -3.61 0.45
CA SER A 129 -10.00 -4.81 0.93
C SER A 129 -11.00 -4.40 2.00
N ALA A 130 -12.27 -4.71 1.79
CA ALA A 130 -13.34 -4.40 2.72
C ALA A 130 -14.28 -5.60 2.90
N ARG A 131 -14.69 -5.83 4.15
CA ARG A 131 -15.63 -6.89 4.53
C ARG A 131 -16.93 -6.30 5.06
N PRO A 132 -18.09 -6.95 4.80
CA PRO A 132 -19.35 -6.51 5.35
C PRO A 132 -19.33 -6.62 6.88
N VAL A 133 -19.93 -5.64 7.56
CA VAL A 133 -20.23 -5.75 8.98
C VAL A 133 -21.49 -6.59 9.12
N PHE A 134 -21.39 -7.68 9.87
CA PHE A 134 -22.49 -8.63 10.03
C PHE A 134 -22.77 -8.94 11.50
N ASP A 135 -23.93 -8.51 11.97
CA ASP A 135 -24.44 -8.83 13.30
C ASP A 135 -25.08 -10.23 13.29
N SER A 136 -24.26 -11.22 13.67
CA SER A 136 -24.68 -12.62 13.76
C SER A 136 -25.78 -12.85 14.81
N GLU A 137 -25.76 -12.13 15.93
CA GLU A 137 -26.75 -12.30 16.99
C GLU A 137 -28.10 -11.70 16.60
N GLY A 138 -28.10 -10.50 16.05
CA GLY A 138 -29.31 -9.87 15.52
C GLY A 138 -29.91 -10.67 14.37
N PHE A 139 -29.07 -11.27 13.52
CA PHE A 139 -29.55 -12.18 12.47
C PHE A 139 -30.21 -13.44 13.03
N LYS A 140 -29.59 -14.11 14.02
CA LYS A 140 -30.18 -15.29 14.69
C LYS A 140 -31.56 -14.99 15.28
N LYS A 141 -31.73 -13.84 15.92
CA LYS A 141 -33.02 -13.41 16.49
C LYS A 141 -34.08 -13.23 15.41
N LYS A 142 -33.72 -12.69 14.25
CA LYS A 142 -34.64 -12.55 13.10
C LYS A 142 -35.01 -13.89 12.47
N LEU A 143 -34.14 -14.89 12.56
CA LEU A 143 -34.39 -16.25 12.08
C LEU A 143 -35.23 -17.09 13.03
N ALA A 144 -35.39 -16.71 14.31
CA ALA A 144 -36.12 -17.52 15.28
C ALA A 144 -37.61 -17.66 14.94
N ALA A 145 -38.14 -18.88 15.11
CA ALA A 145 -39.54 -19.23 14.82
C ALA A 145 -39.99 -18.89 13.38
N LYS A 146 -39.09 -18.97 12.40
CA LYS A 146 -39.38 -18.68 10.99
C LYS A 146 -39.43 -19.93 10.15
N ASP A 147 -40.35 -19.95 9.19
CA ASP A 147 -40.36 -20.91 8.09
C ASP A 147 -39.47 -20.44 6.93
N GLU A 148 -39.28 -21.31 5.93
CA GLU A 148 -38.43 -21.04 4.77
C GLU A 148 -38.82 -19.76 4.01
N ASN A 149 -40.12 -19.51 3.80
CA ASN A 149 -40.59 -18.34 3.06
C ASN A 149 -40.31 -17.06 3.85
N GLN A 150 -40.53 -17.09 5.16
CA GLN A 150 -40.23 -15.96 6.04
C GLN A 150 -38.73 -15.69 6.12
N ILE A 151 -37.89 -16.72 6.10
CA ILE A 151 -36.43 -16.57 6.07
C ILE A 151 -35.99 -15.92 4.76
N ARG A 152 -36.56 -16.31 3.61
CA ARG A 152 -36.30 -15.66 2.33
C ARG A 152 -36.64 -14.17 2.36
N GLU A 153 -37.74 -13.78 3.01
CA GLU A 153 -38.08 -12.38 3.21
C GLU A 153 -37.08 -11.65 4.13
N VAL A 154 -36.63 -12.30 5.21
CA VAL A 154 -35.57 -11.75 6.08
C VAL A 154 -34.30 -11.51 5.28
N MET A 155 -33.89 -12.45 4.43
CA MET A 155 -32.69 -12.34 3.59
C MET A 155 -32.70 -11.12 2.65
N LYS A 156 -33.86 -10.68 2.16
CA LYS A 156 -33.96 -9.47 1.32
C LYS A 156 -33.44 -8.22 2.05
N GLY A 157 -33.52 -8.21 3.38
CA GLY A 157 -32.98 -7.13 4.22
C GLY A 157 -31.48 -7.22 4.50
N PHE A 158 -30.79 -8.26 4.01
CA PHE A 158 -29.36 -8.49 4.22
C PHE A 158 -28.64 -8.70 2.89
N PRO A 159 -28.50 -7.64 2.06
CA PRO A 159 -27.86 -7.72 0.75
C PRO A 159 -26.39 -8.18 0.76
N GLN A 160 -25.74 -8.15 1.93
CA GLN A 160 -24.39 -8.68 2.13
C GLN A 160 -24.33 -10.22 2.18
N ILE A 161 -25.46 -10.91 2.40
CA ILE A 161 -25.51 -12.38 2.45
C ILE A 161 -25.76 -12.91 1.04
N LYS A 162 -24.77 -13.60 0.47
CA LYS A 162 -24.88 -14.20 -0.86
C LYS A 162 -25.59 -15.56 -0.84
N ASN A 163 -25.18 -16.42 0.09
CA ASN A 163 -25.73 -17.77 0.25
C ASN A 163 -26.09 -17.98 1.72
N LEU A 164 -27.21 -18.67 1.97
CA LEU A 164 -27.64 -19.10 3.28
C LEU A 164 -28.03 -20.58 3.20
N GLU A 165 -27.38 -21.41 4.01
CA GLU A 165 -27.70 -22.83 4.15
C GLU A 165 -28.30 -23.06 5.53
N ILE A 166 -29.45 -23.74 5.58
CA ILE A 166 -30.18 -23.98 6.82
C ILE A 166 -30.47 -25.47 6.92
N SER A 167 -30.06 -26.05 8.05
CA SER A 167 -30.39 -27.42 8.43
C SER A 167 -31.13 -27.38 9.76
N VAL A 168 -32.37 -27.88 9.77
CA VAL A 168 -33.20 -27.95 11.00
C VAL A 168 -33.22 -29.39 11.47
N ARG A 169 -32.97 -29.59 12.78
CA ARG A 169 -33.07 -30.92 13.42
C ARG A 169 -34.12 -30.92 14.53
N PRO A 170 -34.99 -31.95 14.60
CA PRO A 170 -35.09 -33.06 13.65
C PRO A 170 -35.66 -32.61 12.28
N ASP A 171 -35.32 -33.34 11.23
CA ASP A 171 -35.53 -32.93 9.82
C ASP A 171 -37.02 -32.84 9.41
N PHE A 172 -37.95 -33.31 10.26
CA PHE A 172 -39.39 -33.18 10.05
C PHE A 172 -39.96 -31.80 10.44
N LEU A 173 -39.16 -30.93 11.08
CA LEU A 173 -39.58 -29.59 11.43
C LEU A 173 -39.34 -28.62 10.27
N SER A 174 -40.40 -27.93 9.83
CA SER A 174 -40.32 -26.92 8.76
C SER A 174 -40.01 -25.50 9.26
N THR A 175 -39.77 -25.34 10.57
CA THR A 175 -39.53 -24.03 11.20
C THR A 175 -38.30 -24.08 12.09
N THR A 176 -37.59 -22.95 12.16
CA THR A 176 -36.46 -22.80 13.07
C THR A 176 -36.92 -22.77 14.54
N PRO A 177 -36.05 -23.15 15.50
CA PRO A 177 -36.35 -23.03 16.92
C PRO A 177 -36.78 -21.63 17.35
N ARG A 178 -37.66 -21.55 18.34
CA ARG A 178 -38.11 -20.27 18.93
C ARG A 178 -37.05 -19.55 19.74
N PHE A 179 -36.10 -20.31 20.30
CA PHE A 179 -35.01 -19.77 21.10
C PHE A 179 -33.76 -19.67 20.24
N ASP A 180 -33.20 -18.47 20.13
CA ASP A 180 -31.95 -18.16 19.43
C ASP A 180 -30.75 -18.97 19.95
N SER A 181 -30.73 -19.31 21.24
CA SER A 181 -29.76 -20.21 21.86
C SER A 181 -29.70 -21.61 21.23
N ARG A 182 -30.77 -22.03 20.52
CA ARG A 182 -30.82 -23.30 19.78
C ARG A 182 -30.46 -23.15 18.29
N ILE A 183 -30.02 -21.96 17.87
CA ILE A 183 -29.60 -21.66 16.51
C ILE A 183 -28.08 -21.45 16.50
N SER A 184 -27.38 -22.37 15.84
CA SER A 184 -25.96 -22.19 15.52
C SER A 184 -25.84 -21.48 14.17
N LEU A 185 -24.92 -20.53 14.07
CA LEU A 185 -24.63 -19.80 12.83
C LEU A 185 -23.13 -19.85 12.60
N GLU A 186 -22.75 -20.32 11.43
CA GLU A 186 -21.37 -20.29 10.95
C GLU A 186 -21.30 -19.27 9.81
N VAL A 187 -20.45 -18.26 9.95
CA VAL A 187 -20.27 -17.22 8.94
C VAL A 187 -18.96 -17.49 8.21
N LYS A 188 -19.03 -17.62 6.88
CA LYS A 188 -17.86 -17.82 6.02
C LYS A 188 -17.77 -16.67 5.04
N ASP A 189 -16.58 -16.12 4.90
CA ASP A 189 -16.31 -15.13 3.86
C ASP A 189 -16.51 -15.76 2.49
N PHE A 190 -17.28 -15.10 1.65
CA PHE A 190 -17.48 -15.55 0.28
C PHE A 190 -16.19 -15.27 -0.51
N GLN A 191 -15.31 -16.27 -0.60
CA GLN A 191 -14.21 -16.25 -1.55
C GLN A 191 -14.77 -16.54 -2.94
N GLY A 192 -15.24 -15.50 -3.62
CA GLY A 192 -15.53 -15.58 -5.03
C GLY A 192 -14.25 -15.88 -5.79
N ARG A 193 -14.20 -17.06 -6.42
CA ARG A 193 -13.35 -17.28 -7.60
C ARG A 193 -13.84 -16.41 -8.75
#